data_AF-A0A9N9FA50-F1
#
_entry.id   AF-A0A9N9FA50-F1
#
_cell.length_a   1.000
_cell.length_b   1.000
_cell.length_c   1.000
_cell.angle_alpha   90.00
_cell.angle_beta   90.00
_cell.angle_gamma   90.00
#
_symmetry.space_group_name_H-M   'P 1'
#
loop_
_entity.id
_entity.type
_entity.pdbx_description
1 polymer ?
#
loop_
_entity_poly.entity_id
_entity_poly.type
_entity_poly.pdbx_seq_one_letter_code
_entity_poly.pdbx_strand_id
1 'polypeptide(L)'
;ISSSDTITEARRYARFYELGGECLEKPIYKRNRISQEELDQLQRFLNDKNNIIMSSYKTDAKTGLPVKYLKDTKEALWEKFSQQLPNGVKCLTFLTFMKGKQYIY
;
A
#
# COMPACT_ATOMS: atom_id res chain seq x y z
N ILE A 1 -30.78 44.44 -7.20
CA ILE A 1 -30.73 43.06 -6.66
C ILE A 1 -29.69 43.09 -5.55
N SER A 2 -30.12 42.98 -4.30
CA SER A 2 -29.20 43.00 -3.16
C SER A 2 -28.42 41.68 -3.11
N SER A 3 -27.16 41.71 -2.65
CA SER A 3 -26.30 40.51 -2.57
C SER A 3 -26.92 39.38 -1.73
N SER A 4 -27.80 39.72 -0.77
CA SER A 4 -28.60 38.76 0.00
C SER A 4 -29.51 37.90 -0.86
N ASP A 5 -30.12 38.52 -1.88
CA ASP A 5 -31.17 37.93 -2.71
C ASP A 5 -30.56 36.85 -3.62
N THR A 6 -29.32 37.07 -4.06
CA THR A 6 -28.55 36.14 -4.89
C THR A 6 -28.22 34.85 -4.13
N ILE A 7 -27.89 34.95 -2.83
CA ILE A 7 -27.56 33.78 -1.99
C ILE A 7 -28.82 32.95 -1.71
N THR A 8 -29.94 33.60 -1.45
CA THR A 8 -31.22 32.90 -1.24
C THR A 8 -31.71 32.21 -2.50
N GLU A 9 -31.59 32.83 -3.67
CA GLU A 9 -31.95 32.22 -4.95
C GLU A 9 -31.03 31.04 -5.29
N ALA A 10 -29.71 31.16 -5.09
CA ALA A 10 -28.78 30.05 -5.27
C ALA A 10 -29.11 28.86 -4.34
N ARG A 11 -29.45 29.12 -3.07
CA ARG A 11 -29.88 28.07 -2.13
C ARG A 11 -31.22 27.45 -2.51
N ARG A 12 -32.14 28.24 -3.06
CA ARG A 12 -33.45 27.77 -3.53
C ARG A 12 -33.27 26.88 -4.77
N TYR A 13 -32.42 27.30 -5.70
CA TYR A 13 -32.02 26.52 -6.87
C TYR A 13 -31.38 25.20 -6.44
N ALA A 14 -30.35 25.23 -5.58
CA ALA A 14 -29.74 24.02 -5.03
C ALA A 14 -30.79 23.08 -4.41
N ARG A 15 -31.69 23.58 -3.57
CA ARG A 15 -32.77 22.74 -2.98
C ARG A 15 -33.73 22.15 -4.01
N PHE A 16 -34.09 22.89 -5.05
CA PHE A 16 -35.03 22.42 -6.08
C PHE A 16 -34.39 21.46 -7.09
N TYR A 17 -33.10 21.63 -7.40
CA TYR A 17 -32.40 20.87 -8.44
C TYR A 17 -31.42 19.82 -7.90
N GLU A 18 -31.03 19.85 -6.61
CA GLU A 18 -30.17 18.84 -5.97
C GLU A 18 -30.95 17.73 -5.25
N LEU A 19 -32.23 17.94 -4.94
CA LEU A 19 -33.09 16.89 -4.39
C LEU A 19 -33.59 15.96 -5.51
N GLY A 20 -32.66 15.21 -6.09
CA GLY A 20 -32.90 14.40 -7.28
C GLY A 20 -31.73 14.36 -8.27
N GLY A 21 -30.59 14.97 -7.94
CA GLY A 21 -29.37 14.72 -8.70
C GLY A 21 -29.05 13.22 -8.63
N GLU A 22 -28.97 12.57 -9.79
CA GLU A 22 -28.60 11.15 -9.86
C GLU A 22 -27.33 10.96 -9.02
N CYS A 23 -27.41 10.11 -8.00
CA CYS A 23 -26.22 9.69 -7.27
C CYS A 23 -25.26 9.15 -8.32
N LEU A 24 -24.19 9.90 -8.63
CA LEU A 24 -23.15 9.43 -9.54
C LEU A 24 -22.73 8.04 -9.03
N GLU A 25 -23.02 7.01 -9.83
CA GLU A 25 -22.68 5.65 -9.45
C GLU A 25 -21.17 5.62 -9.26
N LYS A 26 -20.75 5.46 -8.00
CA LYS A 26 -19.32 5.44 -7.69
C LYS A 26 -18.69 4.30 -8.49
N PRO A 27 -17.59 4.54 -9.20
CA PRO A 27 -16.92 3.46 -9.92
C PRO A 27 -16.52 2.38 -8.90
N ILE A 28 -16.98 1.15 -9.15
CA ILE A 28 -16.62 -0.01 -8.33
C ILE A 28 -15.16 -0.32 -8.61
N TYR A 29 -14.28 0.02 -7.67
CA TYR A 29 -12.85 -0.26 -7.79
C TYR A 29 -12.56 -1.74 -7.47
N LYS A 30 -12.11 -2.51 -8.46
CA LYS A 30 -11.59 -3.86 -8.25
C LYS A 30 -10.13 -3.78 -7.78
N ARG A 31 -9.83 -4.32 -6.61
CA ARG A 31 -8.45 -4.48 -6.12
C ARG A 31 -7.87 -5.78 -6.66
N ASN A 32 -6.84 -5.69 -7.50
CA ASN A 32 -6.08 -6.87 -7.90
C ASN A 32 -5.28 -7.39 -6.70
N ARG A 33 -5.37 -8.70 -6.45
CA ARG A 33 -4.50 -9.38 -5.50
C ARG A 33 -3.13 -9.59 -6.13
N ILE A 34 -2.09 -9.61 -5.30
CA ILE A 34 -0.74 -10.03 -5.73
C ILE A 34 -0.82 -11.44 -6.29
N SER A 35 -0.14 -11.70 -7.40
CA SER A 35 -0.08 -13.05 -7.98
C SER A 35 0.83 -13.94 -7.11
N GLN A 36 0.69 -15.26 -7.24
CA GLN A 36 1.55 -16.19 -6.51
C GLN A 36 3.02 -16.04 -6.95
N GLU A 37 3.27 -15.81 -8.24
CA GLU A 37 4.62 -15.63 -8.79
C GLU A 37 5.30 -14.37 -8.23
N GLU A 38 4.57 -13.26 -8.14
CA GLU A 38 5.04 -12.02 -7.52
C GLU A 38 5.39 -12.22 -6.04
N LEU A 39 4.59 -13.04 -5.33
CA LEU A 39 4.83 -13.36 -3.94
C LEU A 39 6.08 -14.23 -3.76
N ASP A 40 6.27 -15.22 -4.63
CA ASP A 40 7.46 -16.08 -4.62
C ASP A 40 8.73 -15.28 -4.94
N GLN A 41 8.66 -14.36 -5.90
CA GLN A 41 9.76 -13.44 -6.23
C GLN A 41 10.14 -12.55 -5.05
N LEU A 42 9.14 -11.97 -4.38
CA LEU A 42 9.34 -11.17 -3.17
C LEU A 42 9.98 -11.98 -2.05
N GLN A 43 9.51 -13.22 -1.82
CA GLN A 43 10.11 -14.10 -0.81
C GLN A 43 11.56 -14.46 -1.15
N ARG A 44 11.88 -14.75 -2.41
CA ARG A 44 13.25 -15.03 -2.86
C ARG A 44 14.17 -13.84 -2.58
N PHE A 45 13.75 -12.63 -2.92
CA PHE A 45 14.52 -11.41 -2.65
C PHE A 45 14.79 -11.22 -1.14
N LEU A 46 13.79 -11.49 -0.30
CA LEU A 46 13.88 -11.36 1.17
C LEU A 46 14.57 -12.54 1.87
N ASN A 47 15.00 -13.54 1.12
CA ASN A 47 15.84 -14.64 1.62
C ASN A 47 17.29 -14.51 1.11
N ASP A 48 17.56 -13.54 0.23
CA ASP A 48 18.91 -13.28 -0.25
C ASP A 48 19.79 -12.70 0.87
N LYS A 49 20.94 -13.33 1.09
CA LYS A 49 21.96 -12.92 2.06
C LYS A 49 22.53 -11.54 1.74
N ASN A 50 22.41 -11.06 0.51
CA ASN A 50 22.85 -9.72 0.13
C ASN A 50 21.96 -8.62 0.71
N ASN A 51 20.69 -8.92 0.96
CA ASN A 51 19.69 -7.95 1.42
C ASN A 51 19.35 -8.11 2.90
N ILE A 52 19.40 -9.36 3.41
CA ILE A 52 18.94 -9.71 4.75
C ILE A 52 19.94 -10.63 5.46
N ILE A 53 20.07 -10.42 6.77
CA ILE A 53 20.81 -11.30 7.69
C ILE A 53 19.80 -12.00 8.60
N MET A 54 19.81 -13.33 8.58
CA MET A 54 19.05 -14.12 9.54
C MET A 54 19.72 -14.07 10.91
N SER A 55 18.99 -13.73 11.95
CA SER A 55 19.53 -13.78 13.31
C SER A 55 19.70 -15.23 13.75
N SER A 56 20.84 -15.59 14.34
CA SER A 56 21.06 -16.93 14.89
C SER A 56 20.41 -17.14 16.25
N TYR A 57 20.14 -16.06 16.99
CA TYR A 57 19.76 -16.12 18.41
C TYR A 57 18.40 -15.49 18.73
N LYS A 58 17.80 -14.73 17.81
CA LYS A 58 16.44 -14.18 17.99
C LYS A 58 15.46 -14.92 17.09
N THR A 59 14.36 -15.36 17.68
CA THR A 59 13.23 -15.91 16.94
C THR A 59 11.99 -15.08 17.24
N ASP A 60 11.12 -14.96 16.25
CA ASP A 60 9.81 -14.35 16.46
C ASP A 60 8.97 -15.29 17.33
N ALA A 61 8.52 -14.79 18.48
CA ALA A 61 7.78 -15.59 19.46
C ALA A 61 6.46 -16.17 18.91
N LYS A 62 5.91 -15.59 17.83
CA LYS A 62 4.66 -16.06 17.21
C LYS A 62 4.89 -17.17 16.19
N THR A 63 5.90 -17.04 15.34
CA THR A 63 6.14 -17.94 14.22
C THR A 63 7.23 -18.97 14.50
N GLY A 64 8.08 -18.74 15.51
CA GLY A 64 9.27 -19.54 15.78
C GLY A 64 10.39 -19.35 14.75
N LEU A 65 10.17 -18.52 13.72
CA LEU A 65 11.16 -18.26 12.68
C LEU A 65 12.21 -17.27 13.16
N PRO A 66 13.45 -17.34 12.67
CA PRO A 66 14.46 -16.37 13.05
C PRO A 66 14.09 -14.96 12.56
N VAL A 67 14.44 -13.97 13.37
CA VAL A 67 14.27 -12.56 13.03
C VAL A 67 15.22 -12.20 11.88
N LYS A 68 14.73 -11.38 10.96
CA LYS A 68 15.45 -10.93 9.76
C LYS A 68 15.94 -9.50 9.95
N TYR A 69 17.24 -9.29 9.97
CA TYR A 69 17.84 -7.96 9.98
C TYR A 69 18.03 -7.46 8.55
N LEU A 70 17.52 -6.29 8.24
CA LEU A 70 17.70 -5.63 6.96
C LEU A 70 19.11 -5.03 6.88
N LYS A 71 19.81 -5.25 5.77
CA LYS A 71 21.15 -4.64 5.57
C LYS A 71 21.08 -3.16 5.19
N ASP A 72 19.99 -2.77 4.55
CA ASP A 72 19.75 -1.41 4.05
C ASP A 72 18.37 -0.90 4.51
N THR A 73 18.11 0.38 4.26
CA THR A 73 16.81 0.97 4.52
C THR A 73 15.74 0.32 3.65
N LYS A 74 14.48 0.35 4.11
CA LYS A 74 13.35 -0.24 3.38
C LYS A 74 13.19 0.36 1.97
N GLU A 75 13.52 1.64 1.82
CA GLU A 75 13.47 2.36 0.54
C GLU A 75 14.58 1.89 -0.41
N ALA A 76 15.82 1.77 0.05
CA ALA A 76 16.92 1.26 -0.77
C ALA A 76 16.69 -0.20 -1.19
N LEU A 77 16.11 -1.03 -0.31
CA LEU A 77 15.72 -2.39 -0.66
C LEU A 77 14.59 -2.43 -1.70
N TRP A 78 13.64 -1.50 -1.61
CA TRP A 78 12.58 -1.35 -2.61
C TRP A 78 13.16 -0.94 -3.97
N GLU A 79 14.09 0.02 -4.01
CA GLU A 79 14.74 0.44 -5.25
C GLU A 79 15.47 -0.74 -5.92
N LYS A 80 16.27 -1.49 -5.15
CA LYS A 80 16.95 -2.70 -5.63
C LYS A 80 15.97 -3.74 -6.17
N PHE A 81 14.87 -3.98 -5.45
CA PHE A 81 13.83 -4.92 -5.89
C PHE A 81 13.17 -4.45 -7.19
N SER A 82 12.79 -3.18 -7.27
CA SER A 82 12.09 -2.60 -8.43
C SER A 82 12.96 -2.58 -9.70
N GLN A 83 14.29 -2.48 -9.54
CA GLN A 83 15.24 -2.57 -10.65
C GLN A 83 15.41 -4.01 -11.16
N GLN A 84 15.43 -4.99 -10.26
CA GLN A 84 15.62 -6.40 -10.64
C GLN A 84 14.33 -7.02 -11.20
N LEU A 85 13.19 -6.58 -10.70
CA LEU A 85 11.88 -7.12 -11.01
C LEU A 85 10.93 -5.95 -11.29
N PRO A 86 10.82 -5.51 -12.56
CA PRO A 86 9.84 -4.49 -12.94
C PRO A 86 8.39 -4.98 -12.82
N ASN A 87 8.19 -6.25 -12.45
CA ASN A 87 6.87 -6.87 -12.33
C ASN A 87 6.08 -6.31 -11.15
N GLY A 88 4.97 -5.65 -11.47
CA GLY A 88 3.62 -5.69 -10.86
C GLY A 88 3.42 -5.44 -9.35
N VAL A 89 4.37 -5.80 -8.49
CA VAL A 89 4.33 -5.52 -7.06
C VAL A 89 4.42 -4.01 -6.87
N LYS A 90 3.46 -3.44 -6.15
CA LYS A 90 3.49 -2.02 -5.78
C LYS A 90 4.39 -1.81 -4.58
N CYS A 91 5.07 -0.65 -4.54
CA CYS A 91 5.88 -0.22 -3.39
C CYS A 91 5.14 -0.36 -2.05
N LEU A 92 3.86 0.05 -2.01
CA LEU A 92 3.03 -0.07 -0.80
C LEU A 92 2.89 -1.53 -0.33
N THR A 93 2.71 -2.47 -1.26
CA THR A 93 2.59 -3.90 -0.94
C THR A 93 3.89 -4.42 -0.34
N PHE A 94 5.03 -4.05 -0.92
CA PHE A 94 6.35 -4.42 -0.43
C PHE A 94 6.62 -3.88 0.98
N LEU A 95 6.38 -2.58 1.21
CA LEU A 95 6.55 -1.95 2.53
C LEU A 95 5.60 -2.54 3.58
N THR A 96 4.37 -2.88 3.18
CA THR A 96 3.41 -3.55 4.07
C THR A 96 3.91 -4.93 4.49
N PHE A 97 4.53 -5.68 3.57
CA PHE A 97 5.14 -6.98 3.85
C PHE A 97 6.26 -6.88 4.89
N MET A 98 7.06 -5.81 4.81
CA MET A 98 8.15 -5.52 5.76
C MET A 98 7.71 -4.87 7.08
N LYS A 99 6.42 -4.56 7.25
CA LYS A 99 5.92 -3.91 8.49
C LYS A 99 5.75 -4.90 9.65
N GLY A 100 5.83 -6.21 9.38
CA GLY A 100 5.77 -7.26 10.41
C GLY A 100 6.96 -7.23 11.37
N LYS A 101 6.76 -7.76 12.58
CA LYS A 101 7.81 -7.86 13.63
C LYS A 101 9.02 -8.73 13.25
N GLN A 102 8.93 -9.44 12.12
CA GLN A 102 10.00 -10.30 11.62
C GLN A 102 11.17 -9.51 11.03
N TYR A 103 10.95 -8.27 10.55
CA TYR A 103 11.99 -7.46 9.90
C TYR A 103 12.42 -6.31 10.81
N ILE A 104 13.70 -6.31 11.20
CA ILE A 104 14.32 -5.26 12.03
C ILE A 104 15.39 -4.56 11.19
N TYR A 105 15.42 -3.23 11.27
CA TYR A 105 16.52 -2.43 10.74
C TYR A 105 17.58 -2.27 11.84
#